data_AF-A0A7S2AQG8-F1
#
_entry.id   AF-A0A7S2AQG8-F1
#
_cell.length_a   1.000
_cell.length_b   1.000
_cell.length_c   1.000
_cell.angle_alpha   90.00
_cell.angle_beta   90.00
_cell.angle_gamma   90.00
#
_symmetry.space_group_name_H-M   'P 1'
#
loop_
_entity.id
_entity.type
_entity.pdbx_description
1 polymer ?
#
loop_
_entity_poly.entity_id
_entity_poly.type
_entity_poly.pdbx_seq_one_letter_code
_entity_poly.pdbx_strand_id
1 'polypeptide(L)'
;EGLGHVGRIVATTFETIDTLRERYAEIDETVKCLEDWNAEVLHGVDCTRLAVDPRFKDMAGKFGAVYYNFPHAGVVKGFFDSHPFVRWRHENLLQLFFRALRGFVKPGGSVKVTSNSRATGVRYSD
;
A
#
# COMPACT_ATOMS: atom_id res chain seq x y z
N GLU A 1 0.85 16.69 -28.40
CA GLU A 1 0.39 15.65 -27.44
C GLU A 1 1.59 15.10 -26.70
N GLY A 2 1.43 14.77 -25.39
CA GLY A 2 2.46 14.07 -24.62
C GLY A 2 3.11 14.85 -23.47
N LEU A 3 2.34 15.28 -22.46
CA LEU A 3 2.86 15.58 -21.11
C LEU A 3 2.47 14.46 -20.13
N GLY A 4 2.58 13.20 -20.58
CA GLY A 4 2.41 12.05 -19.69
C GLY A 4 3.64 11.92 -18.78
N HIS A 5 3.43 11.62 -17.50
CA HIS A 5 4.52 11.21 -16.62
C HIS A 5 5.10 9.89 -17.17
N VAL A 6 6.32 9.92 -17.71
CA VAL A 6 7.03 8.70 -18.11
C VAL A 6 7.73 8.17 -16.87
N GLY A 7 7.26 7.05 -16.34
CA GLY A 7 7.83 6.44 -15.13
C GLY A 7 7.32 5.03 -14.90
N ARG A 8 8.10 4.25 -14.14
CA ARG A 8 7.68 2.91 -13.68
C ARG A 8 6.57 3.07 -12.65
N ILE A 9 5.45 2.38 -12.87
CA ILE A 9 4.37 2.26 -11.90
C ILE A 9 4.53 0.93 -11.19
N VAL A 10 4.49 0.94 -9.86
CA VAL A 10 4.51 -0.25 -9.02
C VAL A 10 3.28 -0.23 -8.15
N ALA A 11 2.37 -1.18 -8.35
CA ALA A 11 1.20 -1.40 -7.53
C ALA A 11 1.50 -2.50 -6.50
N THR A 12 1.20 -2.26 -5.24
CA THR A 12 1.58 -3.18 -4.15
C THR A 12 0.41 -3.52 -3.26
N THR A 13 0.32 -4.78 -2.83
CA THR A 13 -0.59 -5.22 -1.77
C THR A 13 0.18 -5.90 -0.64
N PHE A 14 -0.34 -5.78 0.58
CA PHE A 14 0.22 -6.51 1.73
C PHE A 14 -0.08 -8.01 1.65
N GLU A 15 -1.28 -8.38 1.22
CA GLU A 15 -1.71 -9.77 1.12
C GLU A 15 -1.12 -10.48 -0.10
N THR A 16 -1.09 -11.81 -0.05
CA THR A 16 -0.73 -12.66 -1.19
C THR A 16 -1.84 -12.64 -2.25
N ILE A 17 -1.51 -13.01 -3.49
CA ILE A 17 -2.50 -13.09 -4.55
C ILE A 17 -3.61 -14.11 -4.24
N ASP A 18 -3.28 -15.22 -3.58
CA ASP A 18 -4.26 -16.25 -3.23
C ASP A 18 -5.30 -15.72 -2.24
N THR A 19 -4.87 -15.02 -1.18
CA THR A 19 -5.77 -14.35 -0.24
C THR A 19 -6.64 -13.30 -0.93
N LEU A 20 -6.11 -12.58 -1.91
CA LEU A 20 -6.89 -11.60 -2.65
C LEU A 20 -7.95 -12.26 -3.53
N ARG A 21 -7.63 -13.38 -4.20
CA ARG A 21 -8.59 -14.16 -5.02
C ARG A 21 -9.74 -14.73 -4.21
N GLU A 22 -9.48 -15.10 -2.97
CA GLU A 22 -10.54 -15.54 -2.04
C GLU A 22 -11.52 -14.41 -1.68
N ARG A 23 -11.08 -13.15 -1.74
CA ARG A 23 -11.84 -11.99 -1.25
C ARG A 23 -12.48 -11.15 -2.34
N TYR A 24 -11.83 -11.07 -3.48
CA TYR A 24 -12.19 -10.20 -4.59
C TYR A 24 -12.26 -11.05 -5.85
N ALA A 25 -13.48 -11.31 -6.31
CA ALA A 25 -13.73 -12.12 -7.49
C ALA A 25 -13.12 -11.48 -8.75
N GLU A 26 -12.95 -10.16 -8.73
CA GLU A 26 -12.43 -9.32 -9.81
C GLU A 26 -10.91 -9.08 -9.76
N ILE A 27 -10.19 -9.73 -8.83
CA ILE A 27 -8.77 -9.39 -8.61
C ILE A 27 -7.92 -9.73 -9.83
N ASP A 28 -8.16 -10.85 -10.50
CA ASP A 28 -7.35 -11.29 -11.63
C ASP A 28 -7.55 -10.34 -12.82
N GLU A 29 -8.78 -9.87 -13.08
CA GLU A 29 -9.06 -8.85 -14.08
C GLU A 29 -8.41 -7.50 -13.71
N THR A 30 -8.41 -7.14 -12.43
CA THR A 30 -7.79 -5.90 -11.94
C THR A 30 -6.27 -5.94 -12.11
N VAL A 31 -5.63 -7.04 -11.71
CA VAL A 31 -4.19 -7.26 -11.90
C VAL A 31 -3.84 -7.20 -13.38
N LYS A 32 -4.60 -7.92 -14.21
CA LYS A 32 -4.41 -7.91 -15.66
C LYS A 32 -4.53 -6.50 -16.24
N CYS A 33 -5.51 -5.71 -15.83
CA CYS A 33 -5.70 -4.34 -16.29
C CYS A 33 -4.49 -3.45 -15.93
N LEU A 34 -3.95 -3.59 -14.72
CA LEU A 34 -2.74 -2.87 -14.29
C LEU A 34 -1.52 -3.26 -15.13
N GLU A 35 -1.31 -4.56 -15.36
CA GLU A 35 -0.21 -5.07 -16.17
C GLU A 35 -0.32 -4.66 -17.64
N ASP A 36 -1.54 -4.66 -18.20
CA ASP A 36 -1.85 -4.16 -19.55
C ASP A 36 -1.56 -2.65 -19.67
N TRP A 37 -1.53 -1.92 -18.55
CA TRP A 37 -1.08 -0.51 -18.45
C TRP A 37 0.39 -0.37 -18.03
N ASN A 38 1.18 -1.43 -18.17
CA ASN A 38 2.61 -1.49 -17.87
C ASN A 38 2.95 -1.21 -16.39
N ALA A 39 2.01 -1.40 -15.47
CA ALA A 39 2.31 -1.40 -14.05
C ALA A 39 2.87 -2.76 -13.62
N GLU A 40 3.87 -2.72 -12.74
CA GLU A 40 4.34 -3.92 -12.05
C GLU A 40 3.48 -4.14 -10.81
N VAL A 41 2.94 -5.35 -10.66
CA VAL A 41 2.09 -5.71 -9.53
C VAL A 41 2.87 -6.61 -8.57
N LEU A 42 3.04 -6.17 -7.33
CA LEU A 42 3.77 -6.90 -6.28
C LEU A 42 2.85 -7.21 -5.10
N HIS A 43 2.75 -8.49 -4.75
CA HIS A 43 1.99 -8.95 -3.59
C HIS A 43 2.93 -9.27 -2.41
N GLY A 44 2.40 -9.36 -1.19
CA GLY A 44 3.20 -9.65 -0.01
C GLY A 44 4.20 -8.53 0.34
N VAL A 45 3.85 -7.26 0.09
CA VAL A 45 4.72 -6.11 0.36
C VAL A 45 4.33 -5.47 1.69
N ASP A 46 5.21 -5.56 2.68
CA ASP A 46 5.10 -4.78 3.92
C ASP A 46 5.65 -3.37 3.70
N CYS A 47 4.74 -2.41 3.51
CA CYS A 47 5.07 -1.01 3.26
C CYS A 47 5.78 -0.33 4.44
N THR A 48 5.78 -0.94 5.63
CA THR A 48 6.54 -0.45 6.80
C THR A 48 7.99 -0.92 6.81
N ARG A 49 8.35 -1.85 5.90
CA ARG A 49 9.65 -2.53 5.83
C ARG A 49 10.28 -2.51 4.44
N LEU A 50 9.98 -1.50 3.63
CA LEU A 50 10.52 -1.35 2.26
C LEU A 50 12.06 -1.44 2.20
N ALA A 51 12.76 -0.91 3.20
CA ALA A 51 14.23 -0.90 3.24
C ALA A 51 14.89 -2.28 3.31
N VAL A 52 14.15 -3.30 3.78
CA VAL A 52 14.66 -4.68 3.89
C VAL A 52 14.08 -5.61 2.82
N ASP A 53 13.13 -5.14 2.01
CA ASP A 53 12.58 -5.91 0.91
C ASP A 53 13.55 -5.85 -0.30
N PRO A 54 14.11 -6.98 -0.74
CA PRO A 54 15.10 -7.00 -1.82
C PRO A 54 14.56 -6.46 -3.14
N ARG A 55 13.23 -6.52 -3.36
CA ARG A 55 12.58 -5.97 -4.57
C ARG A 55 12.72 -4.45 -4.67
N PHE A 56 12.93 -3.78 -3.54
CA PHE A 56 13.02 -2.31 -3.45
C PHE A 56 14.43 -1.79 -3.24
N LYS A 57 15.44 -2.66 -3.11
CA LYS A 57 16.84 -2.27 -2.81
C LYS A 57 17.37 -1.16 -3.72
N ASP A 58 17.09 -1.24 -5.02
CA ASP A 58 17.56 -0.28 -6.01
C ASP A 58 16.61 0.89 -6.26
N MET A 59 15.59 1.07 -5.41
CA MET A 59 14.57 2.11 -5.53
C MET A 59 14.72 3.27 -4.54
N ALA A 60 15.74 3.24 -3.68
CA ALA A 60 16.03 4.33 -2.75
C ALA A 60 16.17 5.68 -3.47
N GLY A 61 15.49 6.71 -2.97
CA GLY A 61 15.46 8.06 -3.54
C GLY A 61 14.86 8.19 -4.95
N LYS A 62 14.08 7.20 -5.45
CA LYS A 62 13.52 7.23 -6.81
C LYS A 62 12.02 7.50 -6.87
N PHE A 63 11.29 7.41 -5.76
CA PHE A 63 9.83 7.58 -5.78
C PHE A 63 9.47 9.05 -5.98
N GLY A 64 8.81 9.34 -7.11
CA GLY A 64 8.29 10.68 -7.41
C GLY A 64 6.89 10.94 -6.86
N ALA A 65 6.05 9.91 -6.81
CA ALA A 65 4.73 9.97 -6.22
C ALA A 65 4.44 8.63 -5.53
N VAL A 66 3.91 8.69 -4.32
CA VAL A 66 3.45 7.52 -3.56
C VAL A 66 2.00 7.73 -3.18
N TYR A 67 1.18 6.73 -3.43
CA TYR A 67 -0.25 6.73 -3.10
C TYR A 67 -0.52 5.60 -2.13
N TYR A 68 -1.11 5.92 -0.98
CA TYR A 68 -1.64 4.92 -0.05
C TYR A 68 -3.15 5.11 0.06
N ASN A 69 -3.89 4.20 -0.58
CA ASN A 69 -5.34 4.22 -0.57
C ASN A 69 -5.90 3.47 0.64
N PHE A 70 -6.50 4.18 1.59
CA PHE A 70 -7.15 3.63 2.79
C PHE A 70 -6.26 2.70 3.65
N PRO A 71 -5.19 3.23 4.28
CA PRO A 71 -4.35 2.47 5.19
C PRO A 71 -5.16 1.90 6.36
N HIS A 72 -5.08 0.57 6.56
CA HIS A 72 -5.78 -0.12 7.63
C HIS A 72 -4.85 -1.17 8.28
N ALA A 73 -4.83 -1.24 9.62
CA ALA A 73 -3.90 -2.09 10.38
C ALA A 73 -4.48 -3.48 10.71
N GLY A 74 -5.47 -3.91 9.90
CA GLY A 74 -6.32 -5.07 10.16
C GLY A 74 -7.37 -4.84 11.25
N VAL A 75 -8.34 -5.74 11.33
CA VAL A 75 -9.36 -5.77 12.40
C VAL A 75 -8.79 -6.49 13.61
N VAL A 76 -9.14 -6.05 14.82
CA VAL A 76 -8.85 -6.83 16.03
C VAL A 76 -10.15 -7.41 16.57
N LYS A 77 -10.23 -8.75 16.66
CA LYS A 77 -11.45 -9.45 17.10
C LYS A 77 -11.92 -8.92 18.45
N GLY A 78 -13.18 -8.49 18.51
CA GLY A 78 -13.79 -7.94 19.73
C GLY A 78 -13.61 -6.43 19.90
N PHE A 79 -12.91 -5.74 19.01
CA PHE A 79 -12.78 -4.29 19.02
C PHE A 79 -13.33 -3.66 17.73
N PHE A 80 -14.00 -2.52 17.90
CA PHE A 80 -14.36 -1.62 16.80
C PHE A 80 -13.16 -0.74 16.44
N ASP A 81 -13.12 -0.18 15.23
CA ASP A 81 -12.01 0.66 14.75
C ASP A 81 -11.77 1.91 15.63
N SER A 82 -12.82 2.40 16.29
CA SER A 82 -12.74 3.53 17.23
C SER A 82 -12.10 3.16 18.57
N HIS A 83 -11.90 1.88 18.86
CA HIS A 83 -11.27 1.45 20.10
C HIS A 83 -9.83 1.99 20.18
N PRO A 84 -9.38 2.57 21.31
CA PRO A 84 -8.08 3.24 21.41
C PRO A 84 -6.90 2.38 20.96
N PHE A 85 -6.92 1.08 21.23
CA PHE A 85 -5.89 0.15 20.79
C PHE A 85 -5.86 -0.03 19.26
N VAL A 86 -7.02 -0.11 18.61
CA VAL A 86 -7.12 -0.29 17.15
C VAL A 86 -6.73 1.02 16.46
N ARG A 87 -7.19 2.16 16.98
CA ARG A 87 -6.74 3.49 16.57
C ARG A 87 -5.23 3.64 16.65
N TRP A 88 -4.62 3.24 17.77
CA TRP A 88 -3.16 3.25 17.94
C TRP A 88 -2.46 2.40 16.86
N ARG A 89 -3.00 1.24 16.49
CA ARG A 89 -2.43 0.42 15.40
C ARG A 89 -2.49 1.15 14.04
N HIS A 90 -3.58 1.83 13.72
CA HIS A 90 -3.69 2.64 12.50
C HIS A 90 -2.69 3.80 12.47
N GLU A 91 -2.56 4.50 13.60
CA GLU A 91 -1.59 5.60 13.73
C GLU A 91 -0.14 5.09 13.61
N ASN A 92 0.18 3.94 14.22
CA ASN A 92 1.51 3.34 14.10
C ASN A 92 1.82 2.86 12.69
N LEU A 93 0.84 2.26 11.99
CA LEU A 93 1.00 1.86 10.59
C LEU A 93 1.44 3.06 9.74
N LEU A 94 0.77 4.19 9.88
CA LEU A 94 1.14 5.42 9.17
C LEU A 94 2.52 5.94 9.57
N GLN A 95 2.84 5.98 10.87
CA GLN A 95 4.16 6.42 11.34
C GLN A 95 5.29 5.56 10.77
N LEU A 96 5.12 4.24 10.78
CA LEU A 96 6.11 3.30 10.27
C LEU A 96 6.23 3.38 8.74
N PHE A 97 5.10 3.54 8.04
CA PHE A 97 5.08 3.75 6.59
C PHE A 97 5.84 5.02 6.18
N PHE A 98 5.56 6.17 6.81
CA PHE A 98 6.27 7.41 6.52
C PHE A 98 7.77 7.31 6.87
N ARG A 99 8.11 6.61 7.96
CA ARG A 99 9.50 6.35 8.32
C ARG A 99 10.20 5.51 7.26
N ALA A 100 9.56 4.46 6.76
CA ALA A 100 10.09 3.61 5.69
C ALA A 100 10.31 4.42 4.40
N LEU A 101 9.32 5.22 4.00
CA LEU A 101 9.37 6.04 2.78
C LEU A 101 10.45 7.12 2.77
N ARG A 102 10.93 7.57 3.94
CA ARG A 102 11.95 8.63 4.04
C ARG A 102 13.18 8.35 3.17
N GLY A 103 13.58 7.08 3.02
CA GLY A 103 14.72 6.68 2.19
C GLY A 103 14.41 6.48 0.70
N PHE A 104 13.12 6.48 0.32
CA PHE A 104 12.66 6.10 -1.01
C PHE A 104 12.11 7.27 -1.81
N VAL A 105 11.52 8.27 -1.15
CA VAL A 105 10.96 9.45 -1.81
C VAL A 105 12.06 10.42 -2.20
N LYS A 106 12.09 10.80 -3.49
CA LYS A 106 13.08 11.75 -4.02
C LYS A 106 12.79 13.18 -3.56
N PRO A 107 13.77 14.09 -3.54
CA PRO A 107 13.51 15.52 -3.30
C PRO A 107 12.42 16.06 -4.23
N GLY A 108 11.42 16.73 -3.67
CA GLY A 108 10.24 17.22 -4.41
C GLY A 108 9.20 16.15 -4.77
N GLY A 109 9.40 14.90 -4.36
CA GLY A 109 8.38 13.86 -4.47
C GLY A 109 7.18 14.10 -3.55
N SER A 110 6.06 13.46 -3.87
CA SER A 110 4.82 13.61 -3.10
C SER A 110 4.33 12.28 -2.53
N VAL A 111 3.73 12.34 -1.34
CA VAL A 111 3.02 11.21 -0.73
C VAL A 111 1.58 11.63 -0.51
N LYS A 112 0.64 10.87 -1.06
CA LYS A 112 -0.80 11.11 -0.92
C LYS A 112 -1.41 9.93 -0.20
N VAL A 113 -2.09 10.22 0.90
CA VAL A 113 -2.82 9.21 1.67
C VAL A 113 -4.28 9.60 1.64
N THR A 114 -5.14 8.68 1.19
CA THR A 114 -6.58 8.83 1.32
C THR A 114 -7.04 8.05 2.54
N SER A 115 -7.89 8.67 3.34
CA SER A 115 -8.57 8.05 4.47
C SER A 115 -10.06 8.33 4.33
N ASN A 116 -10.90 7.39 4.72
CA ASN A 116 -12.34 7.61 4.82
C ASN A 116 -12.67 7.99 6.25
N SER A 117 -13.52 8.99 6.42
CA SER A 117 -14.13 9.31 7.72
C SER A 117 -15.07 8.21 8.23
N ARG A 118 -15.25 7.12 7.46
CA ARG A 118 -16.21 6.02 7.67
C ARG A 118 -15.58 4.62 7.51
N ALA A 119 -14.26 4.46 7.64
CA ALA A 119 -13.66 3.12 7.60
C ALA A 119 -14.38 2.20 8.59
N THR A 120 -14.82 1.05 8.08
CA THR A 120 -15.25 -0.08 8.89
C THR A 120 -14.33 -1.23 8.49
N GLY A 121 -13.60 -1.78 9.45
CA GLY A 121 -12.57 -2.76 9.18
C GLY A 121 -13.10 -4.02 8.48
N VAL A 122 -12.31 -4.51 7.53
CA VAL A 122 -12.52 -5.82 6.87
C VAL A 122 -11.67 -6.89 7.55
N ARG A 123 -12.14 -8.15 7.54
CA ARG A 123 -11.35 -9.28 8.09
C ARG A 123 -9.98 -9.34 7.42
N TYR A 124 -8.92 -9.55 8.21
CA TYR A 124 -7.55 -9.71 7.74
C TYR A 124 -7.18 -11.21 7.65
N SER A 125 -6.09 -11.55 6.96
CA SER A 125 -5.57 -12.93 6.90
C SER A 125 -4.66 -13.19 8.09
N ASP A 126 -4.89 -14.30 8.78
CA ASP A 126 -4.10 -14.74 9.94
C ASP A 126 -2.59 -14.86 9.63
#